data_AF-A0A2U1LWR1-F1
#
_entry.id   AF-A0A2U1LWR1-F1
#
_cell.length_a   1.000
_cell.length_b   1.000
_cell.length_c   1.000
_cell.angle_alpha   90.00
_cell.angle_beta   90.00
_cell.angle_gamma   90.00
#
_symmetry.space_group_name_H-M   'P 1'
#
loop_
_entity.id
_entity.type
_entity.pdbx_description
1 polymer ?
#
loop_
_entity_poly.entity_id
_entity_poly.type
_entity_poly.pdbx_seq_one_letter_code
_entity_poly.pdbx_strand_id
1 'polypeptide(L)'
;MCAIGVPVDTSIMSIAIKCCCQLSHTDDGFAILGYCFRRCIVPNVFIFGALLDGLILVDRIREAEIFFKKLIKDKICEPNVVMYSTMIKGLCKFGHNDIAIQLLRLMDERGCKPDVVAYSNIIDSLCKDQMIDDAFKLFKEMV
;
A
#
# COMPACT_ATOMS: atom_id res chain seq x y z
N MET A 1 -26.12 6.48 17.77
CA MET A 1 -26.52 5.18 18.36
C MET A 1 -27.16 4.36 17.25
N CYS A 2 -26.45 3.40 16.65
CA CYS A 2 -27.08 2.46 15.71
C CYS A 2 -27.66 1.28 16.49
N ALA A 3 -28.98 1.12 16.41
CA ALA A 3 -29.83 0.31 17.28
C ALA A 3 -30.06 -1.13 16.76
N ILE A 4 -29.12 -1.70 16.02
CA ILE A 4 -29.23 -3.07 15.54
C ILE A 4 -28.04 -3.83 16.12
N GLY A 5 -28.30 -4.69 17.10
CA GLY A 5 -27.31 -5.50 17.82
C GLY A 5 -26.65 -6.59 16.96
N VAL A 6 -26.51 -6.37 15.66
CA VAL A 6 -25.78 -7.25 14.76
C VAL A 6 -24.29 -7.03 15.02
N PRO A 7 -23.53 -8.08 15.38
CA PRO A 7 -22.10 -7.95 15.63
C PRO A 7 -21.42 -7.49 14.34
N VAL A 8 -20.65 -6.41 14.47
CA VAL A 8 -19.82 -5.91 13.38
C VAL A 8 -18.71 -6.95 13.14
N ASP A 9 -18.74 -7.61 11.99
CA ASP A 9 -17.73 -8.58 11.59
C ASP A 9 -16.63 -7.94 10.73
N THR A 10 -15.56 -8.69 10.47
CA THR A 10 -14.41 -8.25 9.67
C THR A 10 -14.81 -7.85 8.24
N SER A 11 -15.90 -8.42 7.70
CA SER A 11 -16.37 -8.17 6.34
C SER A 11 -17.01 -6.80 6.21
N ILE A 12 -17.88 -6.42 7.15
CA ILE A 12 -18.54 -5.10 7.18
C ILE A 12 -17.50 -3.99 7.36
N MET A 13 -16.51 -4.20 8.24
CA MET A 13 -15.42 -3.24 8.47
C MET A 13 -14.53 -3.08 7.23
N SER A 14 -14.24 -4.18 6.53
CA SER A 14 -13.49 -4.17 5.27
C SER A 14 -14.20 -3.37 4.18
N ILE A 15 -15.52 -3.55 4.04
CA ILE A 15 -16.35 -2.81 3.08
C ILE A 15 -16.36 -1.32 3.45
N ALA A 16 -16.61 -0.98 4.72
CA ALA A 16 -16.65 0.41 5.16
C ALA A 16 -15.33 1.14 4.92
N ILE A 17 -14.19 0.51 5.25
CA ILE A 17 -12.86 1.09 5.01
C ILE A 17 -12.60 1.25 3.52
N LYS A 18 -12.91 0.24 2.70
CA LYS A 18 -12.76 0.36 1.25
C LYS A 18 -13.60 1.52 0.69
N CYS A 19 -14.85 1.65 1.11
CA CYS A 19 -15.70 2.75 0.69
C CYS A 19 -15.15 4.11 1.12
N CYS A 20 -14.73 4.27 2.38
CA CYS A 20 -14.13 5.51 2.87
C CYS A 20 -12.87 5.89 2.08
N CYS A 21 -12.01 4.92 1.77
CA CYS A 21 -10.79 5.16 1.01
C CYS A 21 -11.08 5.50 -0.47
N GLN A 22 -12.10 4.88 -1.08
CA GLN A 22 -12.53 5.19 -2.44
C GLN A 22 -13.23 6.54 -2.57
N LEU A 23 -13.83 7.04 -1.50
CA LEU A 23 -14.47 8.35 -1.43
C LEU A 23 -13.52 9.46 -0.93
N SER A 24 -12.21 9.20 -0.87
CA SER A 24 -11.19 10.15 -0.40
C SER A 24 -11.36 10.59 1.07
N HIS A 25 -12.19 9.90 1.85
CA HIS A 25 -12.38 10.11 3.29
C HIS A 25 -11.41 9.21 4.08
N THR A 26 -10.12 9.34 3.80
CA THR A 26 -9.10 8.42 4.35
C THR A 26 -9.02 8.50 5.88
N ASP A 27 -9.26 9.68 6.47
CA ASP A 27 -9.24 9.87 7.93
C ASP A 27 -10.37 9.08 8.63
N ASP A 28 -11.56 9.02 8.03
CA ASP A 28 -12.67 8.17 8.52
C ASP A 28 -12.28 6.68 8.45
N GLY A 29 -11.58 6.27 7.38
CA GLY A 29 -11.02 4.92 7.25
C GLY A 29 -10.06 4.57 8.40
N PHE A 30 -9.18 5.50 8.77
CA PHE A 30 -8.28 5.33 9.91
C PHE A 30 -9.01 5.31 11.26
N ALA A 31 -10.08 6.08 11.43
CA ALA A 31 -10.92 6.03 12.62
C ALA A 31 -11.58 4.64 12.77
N ILE A 32 -12.07 4.08 11.66
CA ILE A 32 -12.64 2.73 11.60
C ILE A 32 -11.58 1.67 11.94
N LEU A 33 -10.33 1.82 11.44
CA LEU A 33 -9.21 0.95 11.84
C LEU A 33 -8.93 1.04 13.36
N GLY A 34 -8.93 2.25 13.93
CA GLY A 34 -8.79 2.44 15.37
C GLY A 34 -9.90 1.74 16.17
N TYR A 35 -11.13 1.73 15.65
CA TYR A 35 -12.24 0.98 16.21
C TYR A 35 -12.01 -0.55 16.14
N CYS A 36 -11.48 -1.08 15.04
CA CYS A 36 -11.11 -2.50 14.93
C CYS A 36 -10.19 -2.93 16.07
N PHE A 37 -9.10 -2.20 16.29
CA PHE A 37 -8.15 -2.52 17.35
C PHE A 37 -8.77 -2.46 18.75
N ARG A 38 -9.63 -1.47 19.04
CA ARG A 38 -10.33 -1.35 20.32
C ARG A 38 -11.32 -2.49 20.60
N ARG A 39 -11.85 -3.12 19.55
CA ARG A 39 -12.82 -4.22 19.64
C ARG A 39 -12.19 -5.60 19.41
N CYS A 40 -10.85 -5.68 19.36
CA CYS A 40 -10.11 -6.92 19.06
C CYS A 40 -10.52 -7.57 17.72
N ILE A 41 -10.99 -6.77 16.77
CA ILE A 41 -11.24 -7.22 15.39
C ILE A 41 -9.90 -7.17 14.67
N VAL A 42 -9.37 -8.33 14.27
CA VAL A 42 -8.09 -8.42 13.57
C VAL A 42 -8.25 -7.87 12.15
N PRO A 43 -7.64 -6.72 11.82
CA PRO A 43 -7.66 -6.21 10.46
C PRO A 43 -6.83 -7.13 9.56
N ASN A 44 -7.30 -7.39 8.33
CA ASN A 44 -6.58 -8.20 7.37
C ASN A 44 -5.79 -7.35 6.38
N VAL A 45 -4.96 -8.01 5.56
CA VAL A 45 -4.14 -7.41 4.51
C VAL A 45 -4.92 -6.49 3.56
N PHE A 46 -6.20 -6.79 3.32
CA PHE A 46 -7.07 -6.01 2.45
C PHE A 46 -7.42 -4.64 3.03
N ILE A 47 -7.72 -4.57 4.34
CA ILE A 47 -7.99 -3.31 5.04
C ILE A 47 -6.80 -2.36 4.94
N PHE A 48 -5.59 -2.89 5.19
CA PHE A 48 -4.37 -2.11 5.09
C PHE A 48 -4.08 -1.67 3.66
N GLY A 49 -4.27 -2.55 2.67
CA GLY A 49 -4.15 -2.22 1.25
C GLY A 49 -5.10 -1.10 0.82
N ALA A 50 -6.35 -1.12 1.29
CA ALA A 50 -7.33 -0.08 0.99
C ALA A 50 -6.94 1.28 1.59
N LEU A 51 -6.44 1.32 2.83
CA LEU A 51 -5.96 2.55 3.45
C LEU A 51 -4.74 3.14 2.74
N LEU A 52 -3.81 2.27 2.31
CA LEU A 52 -2.65 2.69 1.51
C LEU A 52 -3.08 3.31 0.18
N ASP A 53 -3.96 2.63 -0.55
CA ASP A 53 -4.52 3.14 -1.81
C ASP A 53 -5.25 4.48 -1.59
N GLY A 54 -6.07 4.57 -0.54
CA GLY A 54 -6.74 5.80 -0.13
C GLY A 54 -5.78 6.95 0.14
N LEU A 55 -4.68 6.72 0.85
CA LEU A 55 -3.64 7.74 1.10
C LEU A 55 -2.96 8.20 -0.20
N ILE A 56 -2.67 7.28 -1.12
CA ILE A 56 -2.06 7.57 -2.42
C ILE A 56 -3.02 8.37 -3.31
N LEU A 57 -4.32 8.07 -3.26
CA LEU A 57 -5.36 8.76 -4.03
C LEU A 57 -5.55 10.22 -3.60
N VAL A 58 -5.36 10.53 -2.31
CA VAL A 58 -5.44 11.90 -1.77
C VAL A 58 -4.07 12.61 -1.72
N ASP A 59 -3.10 12.13 -2.49
CA ASP A 59 -1.75 12.66 -2.61
C ASP A 59 -0.94 12.75 -1.29
N ARG A 60 -1.28 11.92 -0.29
CA ARG A 60 -0.59 11.81 1.00
C ARG A 60 0.48 10.70 0.99
N ILE A 61 1.36 10.70 -0.01
CA ILE A 61 2.36 9.63 -0.20
C ILE A 61 3.30 9.43 0.99
N ARG A 62 3.73 10.52 1.64
CA ARG A 62 4.61 10.44 2.82
C ARG A 62 3.96 9.66 3.97
N GLU A 63 2.66 9.84 4.15
CA GLU A 63 1.92 9.12 5.18
C GLU A 63 1.70 7.67 4.79
N ALA A 64 1.48 7.38 3.50
CA ALA A 64 1.40 6.01 3.00
C ALA A 64 2.72 5.26 3.26
N GLU A 65 3.87 5.90 3.01
CA GLU A 65 5.18 5.32 3.30
C GLU A 65 5.38 5.04 4.79
N ILE A 66 5.08 6.01 5.66
CA ILE A 66 5.20 5.84 7.12
C ILE A 66 4.29 4.70 7.59
N PHE A 67 3.06 4.68 7.09
CA PHE A 67 2.09 3.65 7.42
C PHE A 67 2.57 2.27 6.99
N PHE A 68 3.00 2.12 5.73
CA PHE A 68 3.52 0.86 5.20
C PHE A 68 4.73 0.36 5.98
N LYS A 69 5.71 1.23 6.24
CA LYS A 69 6.91 0.91 7.05
C LYS A 69 6.53 0.45 8.46
N LYS A 70 5.52 1.09 9.07
CA LYS A 70 5.01 0.72 10.39
C LYS A 70 4.37 -0.67 10.39
N LEU A 71 3.54 -0.99 9.39
CA LEU A 71 2.90 -2.31 9.27
C LEU A 71 3.93 -3.43 9.26
N ILE A 72 5.02 -3.23 8.53
CA ILE A 72 6.14 -4.16 8.41
C ILE A 72 6.96 -4.23 9.70
N LYS A 73 7.39 -3.09 10.23
CA LYS A 73 8.30 -3.01 11.39
C LYS A 73 7.65 -3.59 12.65
N ASP A 74 6.38 -3.25 12.89
CA ASP A 74 5.65 -3.67 14.07
C ASP A 74 5.01 -5.06 13.89
N LYS A 75 5.26 -5.73 12.75
CA LYS A 75 4.72 -7.05 12.38
C LYS A 75 3.19 -7.11 12.48
N ILE A 76 2.52 -6.00 12.16
CA ILE A 76 1.06 -5.89 12.19
C ILE A 76 0.45 -6.71 11.05
N CYS A 77 1.11 -6.70 9.87
CA CYS A 77 0.69 -7.43 8.69
C CYS A 77 1.91 -7.76 7.83
N GLU A 78 2.00 -8.98 7.31
CA GLU A 78 2.92 -9.29 6.21
C GLU A 78 2.29 -8.82 4.90
N PRO A 79 2.89 -7.86 4.18
CA PRO A 79 2.32 -7.35 2.94
C PRO A 79 2.40 -8.41 1.83
N ASN A 80 1.35 -8.49 1.02
CA ASN A 80 1.32 -9.34 -0.16
C ASN A 80 1.73 -8.56 -1.42
N VAL A 81 1.80 -9.27 -2.55
CA VAL A 81 2.12 -8.68 -3.88
C VAL A 81 1.28 -7.45 -4.17
N VAL A 82 -0.03 -7.50 -3.88
CA VAL A 82 -0.95 -6.38 -4.14
C VAL A 82 -0.55 -5.14 -3.35
N MET A 83 -0.28 -5.26 -2.05
CA MET A 83 0.12 -4.11 -1.23
C MET A 83 1.44 -3.49 -1.67
N TYR A 84 2.43 -4.33 -1.99
CA TYR A 84 3.71 -3.84 -2.53
C TYR A 84 3.52 -3.14 -3.85
N SER A 85 2.78 -3.73 -4.79
CA SER A 85 2.50 -3.12 -6.10
C SER A 85 1.74 -1.80 -5.98
N THR A 86 0.77 -1.69 -5.07
CA THR A 86 0.08 -0.42 -4.76
C THR A 86 1.06 0.65 -4.30
N MET A 87 1.95 0.32 -3.36
CA MET A 87 2.95 1.27 -2.87
C MET A 87 3.99 1.64 -3.92
N ILE A 88 4.51 0.68 -4.69
CA ILE A 88 5.46 0.95 -5.79
C ILE A 88 4.81 1.89 -6.80
N LYS A 89 3.59 1.60 -7.24
CA LYS A 89 2.84 2.46 -8.17
C LYS A 89 2.64 3.86 -7.60
N GLY A 90 2.30 3.98 -6.33
CA GLY A 90 2.17 5.26 -5.62
C GLY A 90 3.48 6.04 -5.64
N LEU A 91 4.59 5.42 -5.24
CA LEU A 91 5.92 6.04 -5.21
C LEU A 91 6.33 6.53 -6.60
N CYS A 92 6.15 5.70 -7.63
CA CYS A 92 6.39 6.07 -9.03
C CYS A 92 5.53 7.28 -9.48
N LYS A 93 4.24 7.34 -9.09
CA LYS A 93 3.36 8.48 -9.41
C LYS A 93 3.94 9.82 -8.89
N PHE A 94 4.66 9.81 -7.77
CA PHE A 94 5.25 11.00 -7.17
C PHE A 94 6.76 11.15 -7.43
N GLY A 95 7.35 10.34 -8.31
CA GLY A 95 8.78 10.40 -8.65
C GLY A 95 9.72 9.93 -7.53
N HIS A 96 9.22 9.24 -6.51
CA HIS A 96 10.04 8.66 -5.43
C HIS A 96 10.67 7.32 -5.88
N ASN A 97 11.41 7.35 -6.98
CA ASN A 97 11.93 6.15 -7.66
C ASN A 97 12.95 5.38 -6.82
N ASP A 98 13.76 6.08 -6.03
CA ASP A 98 14.75 5.51 -5.11
C ASP A 98 14.09 4.62 -4.05
N ILE A 99 12.97 5.08 -3.48
CA ILE A 99 12.19 4.33 -2.50
C ILE A 99 11.45 3.18 -3.20
N ALA A 100 10.95 3.39 -4.42
CA ALA A 100 10.30 2.34 -5.19
C ALA A 100 11.24 1.15 -5.49
N ILE A 101 12.49 1.43 -5.85
CA ILE A 101 13.52 0.40 -6.07
C ILE A 101 13.85 -0.32 -4.76
N GLN A 102 14.01 0.40 -3.65
CA GLN A 102 14.23 -0.23 -2.33
C GLN A 102 13.06 -1.17 -1.97
N LEU A 103 11.83 -0.75 -2.28
CA LEU A 103 10.64 -1.54 -2.01
C LEU A 103 10.57 -2.81 -2.88
N LEU A 104 10.99 -2.72 -4.15
CA LEU A 104 11.13 -3.85 -5.05
C LEU A 104 12.10 -4.90 -4.49
N ARG A 105 13.25 -4.48 -3.95
CA ARG A 105 14.22 -5.39 -3.30
C ARG A 105 13.67 -6.01 -2.04
N LEU A 106 13.03 -5.21 -1.19
CA LEU A 106 12.44 -5.70 0.06
C LEU A 106 11.38 -6.77 -0.19
N MET A 107 10.64 -6.66 -1.31
CA MET A 107 9.70 -7.67 -1.76
C MET A 107 10.38 -9.04 -1.91
N ASP A 108 11.48 -9.09 -2.67
CA ASP A 108 12.23 -10.31 -2.93
C ASP A 108 12.91 -10.87 -1.68
N GLU A 109 13.51 -10.00 -0.86
CA GLU A 109 14.12 -10.36 0.44
C GLU A 109 13.12 -11.03 1.39
N ARG A 110 11.84 -10.65 1.31
CA ARG A 110 10.75 -11.23 2.10
C ARG A 110 10.06 -12.41 1.44
N GLY A 111 10.63 -12.94 0.35
CA GLY A 111 10.08 -14.08 -0.39
C GLY A 111 8.83 -13.73 -1.22
N CYS A 112 8.53 -12.44 -1.39
CA CYS A 112 7.44 -11.94 -2.23
C CYS A 112 8.03 -11.51 -3.58
N LYS A 113 8.07 -12.42 -4.55
CA LYS A 113 8.74 -12.16 -5.84
C LYS A 113 8.12 -10.95 -6.56
N PRO A 114 8.91 -9.93 -6.92
CA PRO A 114 8.44 -8.88 -7.80
C PRO A 114 8.00 -9.45 -9.15
N ASP A 115 6.90 -8.94 -9.68
CA ASP A 115 6.40 -9.33 -10.99
C ASP A 115 6.82 -8.32 -12.07
N VAL A 116 6.52 -8.67 -13.32
CA VAL A 116 6.81 -7.80 -14.49
C VAL A 116 6.14 -6.44 -14.33
N VAL A 117 4.98 -6.36 -13.67
CA VAL A 117 4.24 -5.11 -13.47
C VAL A 117 5.01 -4.17 -12.52
N ALA A 118 5.55 -4.69 -11.42
CA ALA A 118 6.36 -3.92 -10.48
C ALA A 118 7.62 -3.34 -11.15
N TYR A 119 8.35 -4.16 -11.92
CA TYR A 119 9.50 -3.68 -12.70
C TYR A 119 9.09 -2.64 -13.75
N SER A 120 8.03 -2.91 -14.51
CA SER A 120 7.57 -2.03 -15.59
C SER A 120 7.16 -0.65 -15.07
N ASN A 121 6.47 -0.59 -13.92
CA ASN A 121 6.08 0.67 -13.29
C ASN A 121 7.31 1.53 -12.93
N ILE A 122 8.35 0.93 -12.36
CA ILE A 122 9.56 1.65 -11.95
C ILE A 122 10.36 2.11 -13.17
N ILE A 123 10.52 1.25 -14.18
CA ILE A 123 11.23 1.58 -15.42
C ILE A 123 10.53 2.74 -16.14
N ASP A 124 9.20 2.69 -16.28
CA ASP A 124 8.41 3.77 -16.87
C ASP A 124 8.56 5.08 -16.10
N SER A 125 8.53 5.02 -14.77
CA SER A 125 8.72 6.19 -13.90
C SER A 125 10.11 6.81 -14.05
N LEU A 126 11.17 6.00 -14.02
CA LEU A 126 12.55 6.44 -14.24
C LEU A 126 12.72 7.09 -15.62
N CYS A 127 12.12 6.53 -16.66
CA CYS A 127 12.14 7.12 -18.00
C CYS A 127 11.45 8.48 -18.04
N LYS A 128 10.30 8.64 -17.38
CA LYS A 128 9.57 9.92 -17.27
C LYS A 128 10.38 10.98 -16.52
N ASP A 129 11.14 10.56 -15.52
CA ASP A 129 12.04 11.43 -14.75
C ASP A 129 13.43 11.60 -15.38
N GLN A 130 13.61 11.15 -16.63
CA GLN A 130 14.86 11.24 -17.41
C GLN A 130 16.06 10.50 -16.78
N MET A 131 15.80 9.55 -15.88
CA MET A 131 16.80 8.69 -15.22
C MET A 131 17.06 7.43 -16.06
N ILE A 132 17.49 7.61 -17.30
CA ILE A 132 17.57 6.55 -18.31
C ILE A 132 18.58 5.45 -17.95
N ASP A 133 19.72 5.81 -17.36
CA ASP A 133 20.74 4.83 -16.96
C ASP A 133 20.23 3.85 -15.89
N ASP A 134 19.48 4.37 -14.91
CA ASP A 134 18.86 3.54 -13.87
C ASP A 134 17.74 2.67 -14.44
N ALA A 135 16.95 3.19 -15.39
CA ALA A 135 15.94 2.42 -16.09
C ALA A 135 16.55 1.23 -16.85
N PHE A 136 17.66 1.45 -17.58
CA PHE A 136 18.38 0.39 -18.28
C PHE A 136 19.02 -0.61 -17.34
N LYS A 137 19.56 -0.16 -16.21
CA LYS A 137 20.11 -1.05 -15.19
C LYS A 137 19.03 -1.99 -14.66
N LEU A 138 17.86 -1.46 -14.34
CA LEU A 138 16.75 -2.24 -13.82
C LEU A 138 16.18 -3.21 -14.88
N PHE A 139 16.10 -2.79 -16.14
CA PHE A 139 15.70 -3.65 -17.26
C PHE A 139 16.65 -4.86 -17.43
N LYS A 140 17.95 -4.66 -17.31
CA LYS A 140 18.95 -5.74 -17.43
C LYS A 140 18.84 -6.80 -16.34
N GLU A 141 18.25 -6.49 -15.19
CA GLU A 141 18.05 -7.47 -14.12
C GLU A 141 16.85 -8.39 -14.37
N MET A 142 15.96 -8.03 -15.31
CA MET A 142 14.83 -8.86 -15.70
C MET A 142 15.22 -9.97 -16.71
N VAL A 143 16.41 -9.88 -17.31
CA VAL A 143 16.90 -10.73 -18.42
C VAL A 143 18.04 -11.62 -17.93
#